data_AF-A0A7S3C9E8-F1
#
_entry.id   AF-A0A7S3C9E8-F1
#
_cell.length_a   1.000
_cell.length_b   1.000
_cell.length_c   1.000
_cell.angle_alpha   90.00
_cell.angle_beta   90.00
_cell.angle_gamma   90.00
#
_symmetry.space_group_name_H-M   'P 1'
#
loop_
_entity.id
_entity.type
_entity.pdbx_description
1 polymer ?
#
loop_
_entity_poly.entity_id
_entity_poly.type
_entity_poly.pdbx_seq_one_letter_code
_entity_poly.pdbx_strand_id
1 'polypeptide(L)'
;AQVLAGRKLVTRPWWKKKRGGFIVAYFTEDWCAYWSRKLNVHHTDPEVIQPVLYVAACHGYLEVFEKYWSQGPQEKLSKVWAKETCGWAAFGGHLEVLKWLRAKGCPWGKGTSNCAAEGGQLEVLQWMRSQDPPCPWDSNVCYEAAFGGHLEVLRWARSQDCPWNEGVPCAAASNGHLEVLR
;
A
#
# COMPACT_ATOMS: atom_id res chain seq x y z
N ALA A 1 -3.57 -21.08 -10.72
CA ALA A 1 -3.48 -22.34 -9.96
C ALA A 1 -4.81 -22.72 -9.27
N GLN A 2 -5.80 -21.82 -9.12
CA GLN A 2 -7.09 -22.11 -8.45
C GLN A 2 -8.07 -23.07 -9.15
N VAL A 3 -7.97 -23.31 -10.47
CA VAL A 3 -8.78 -24.37 -11.13
C VAL A 3 -8.36 -25.76 -10.65
N LEU A 4 -7.07 -25.94 -10.31
CA LEU A 4 -6.54 -27.19 -9.75
C LEU A 4 -6.95 -27.41 -8.28
N ALA A 5 -7.50 -26.39 -7.60
CA ALA A 5 -7.88 -26.44 -6.18
C ALA A 5 -9.40 -26.31 -5.94
N GLY A 6 -10.23 -26.34 -6.99
CA GLY A 6 -11.71 -26.34 -6.87
C GLY A 6 -12.34 -25.05 -6.32
N ARG A 7 -11.59 -23.94 -6.21
CA ARG A 7 -12.10 -22.65 -5.71
C ARG A 7 -12.51 -21.75 -6.87
N LYS A 8 -13.70 -21.14 -6.77
CA LYS A 8 -14.21 -20.20 -7.78
C LYS A 8 -13.44 -18.89 -7.69
N LEU A 9 -12.73 -18.53 -8.76
CA LEU A 9 -11.98 -17.28 -8.84
C LEU A 9 -12.94 -16.09 -8.69
N VAL A 10 -12.71 -15.22 -7.71
CA VAL A 10 -13.52 -14.00 -7.53
C VAL A 10 -13.07 -12.97 -8.56
N THR A 11 -13.78 -12.89 -9.68
CA THR A 11 -13.39 -12.06 -10.84
C THR A 11 -13.99 -10.66 -10.84
N ARG A 12 -14.64 -10.22 -9.76
CA ARG A 12 -15.24 -8.88 -9.67
C ARG A 12 -14.93 -8.23 -8.32
N PRO A 13 -14.48 -6.97 -8.28
CA PRO A 13 -14.43 -6.21 -7.04
C PRO A 13 -15.84 -6.03 -6.49
N TRP A 14 -16.04 -6.20 -5.19
CA TRP A 14 -17.34 -5.96 -4.56
C TRP A 14 -17.41 -4.49 -4.11
N TRP A 15 -18.07 -3.65 -4.90
CA TRP A 15 -18.34 -2.26 -4.55
C TRP A 15 -19.73 -2.15 -3.91
N LYS A 16 -19.79 -1.89 -2.60
CA LYS A 16 -20.96 -1.25 -1.99
C LYS A 16 -20.56 -0.02 -1.23
N LYS A 17 -21.01 1.12 -1.76
CA LYS A 17 -20.98 2.46 -1.18
C LYS A 17 -21.93 2.51 0.02
N LYS A 18 -21.56 1.92 1.16
CA LYS A 18 -22.09 2.25 2.50
C LYS A 18 -21.41 1.39 3.57
N ARG A 19 -20.73 2.08 4.49
CA ARG A 19 -20.00 1.64 5.70
C ARG A 19 -18.55 1.25 5.43
N GLY A 20 -17.66 2.11 5.94
CA GLY A 20 -16.21 2.05 5.79
C GLY A 20 -15.61 0.77 6.33
N GLY A 21 -15.35 -0.17 5.43
CA GLY A 21 -14.50 -1.33 5.64
C GLY A 21 -14.20 -1.99 4.30
N PHE A 22 -12.91 -2.12 3.98
CA PHE A 22 -12.45 -2.88 2.83
C PHE A 22 -12.42 -4.36 3.22
N ILE A 23 -13.41 -5.15 2.80
CA ILE A 23 -13.30 -6.61 2.85
C ILE A 23 -13.65 -7.15 1.47
N VAL A 24 -12.64 -7.28 0.62
CA VAL A 24 -12.69 -8.16 -0.54
C VAL A 24 -11.74 -9.30 -0.24
N ALA A 25 -12.29 -10.50 -0.13
CA ALA A 25 -11.58 -11.73 0.11
C ALA A 25 -10.44 -11.90 -0.90
N TYR A 26 -9.22 -11.84 -0.39
CA TYR A 26 -7.94 -12.20 -1.00
C TYR A 26 -7.81 -11.89 -2.50
N PHE A 27 -7.23 -10.74 -2.80
CA PHE A 27 -6.51 -10.53 -4.04
C PHE A 27 -5.28 -11.47 -4.05
N THR A 28 -5.50 -12.75 -4.31
CA THR A 28 -4.43 -13.76 -4.37
C THR A 28 -3.47 -13.47 -5.52
N GLU A 29 -2.23 -13.99 -5.47
CA GLU A 29 -1.29 -14.01 -6.60
C GLU A 29 -1.98 -14.46 -7.90
N ASP A 30 -2.85 -15.47 -7.81
CA ASP A 30 -3.65 -15.98 -8.93
C ASP A 30 -4.62 -14.95 -9.53
N TRP A 31 -5.14 -14.02 -8.73
CA TRP A 31 -6.01 -12.94 -9.19
C TRP A 31 -5.21 -11.89 -9.96
N CYS A 32 -4.06 -11.47 -9.42
CA CYS A 32 -3.13 -10.57 -10.10
C CYS A 32 -2.60 -11.18 -11.40
N ALA A 33 -2.20 -12.45 -11.37
CA ALA A 33 -1.72 -13.20 -12.54
C ALA A 33 -2.83 -13.45 -13.58
N TYR A 34 -4.08 -13.61 -13.16
CA TYR A 34 -5.22 -13.69 -14.08
C TYR A 34 -5.44 -12.36 -14.79
N TRP A 35 -5.50 -11.27 -14.05
CA TRP A 35 -5.73 -9.95 -14.61
C TRP A 35 -4.52 -9.47 -15.42
N SER A 36 -3.27 -9.66 -14.99
CA SER A 36 -2.07 -9.28 -15.77
C SER A 36 -1.98 -9.98 -17.15
N ARG A 37 -2.58 -11.17 -17.30
CA ARG A 37 -2.71 -11.91 -18.56
C ARG A 37 -3.90 -11.46 -19.41
N LYS A 38 -5.01 -11.05 -18.78
CA LYS A 38 -6.26 -10.63 -19.45
C LYS A 38 -6.32 -9.14 -19.76
N LEU A 39 -5.49 -8.34 -19.13
CA LEU A 39 -5.47 -6.90 -19.33
C LEU A 39 -4.82 -6.57 -20.67
N ASN A 40 -5.67 -6.13 -21.61
CA ASN A 40 -5.26 -5.55 -22.88
C ASN A 40 -5.00 -4.04 -22.70
N VAL A 41 -4.06 -3.49 -23.47
CA VAL A 41 -3.58 -2.08 -23.43
C VAL A 41 -4.67 -1.01 -23.62
N HIS A 42 -5.88 -1.42 -24.03
CA HIS A 42 -7.04 -0.55 -24.19
C HIS A 42 -7.85 -0.32 -22.90
N HIS A 43 -7.60 -1.10 -21.83
CA HIS A 43 -8.21 -0.89 -20.51
C HIS A 43 -7.35 0.03 -19.63
N THR A 44 -7.08 1.25 -20.10
CA THR A 44 -6.42 2.31 -19.31
C THR A 44 -7.43 3.10 -18.46
N ASP A 45 -8.68 2.64 -18.38
CA ASP A 45 -9.70 3.25 -17.53
C ASP A 45 -9.26 3.12 -16.06
N PRO A 46 -9.10 4.24 -15.32
CA PRO A 46 -8.71 4.23 -13.91
C PRO A 46 -9.53 3.28 -13.05
N GLU A 47 -10.83 3.13 -13.29
CA GLU A 47 -11.71 2.27 -12.49
C GLU A 47 -11.37 0.78 -12.63
N VAL A 48 -10.81 0.39 -13.77
CA VAL A 48 -10.43 -0.99 -14.08
C VAL A 48 -9.00 -1.28 -13.65
N ILE A 49 -8.09 -0.34 -13.87
CA ILE A 49 -6.66 -0.58 -13.69
C ILE A 49 -6.19 -0.35 -12.24
N GLN A 50 -6.77 0.60 -11.51
CA GLN A 50 -6.34 0.93 -10.14
C GLN A 50 -6.36 -0.27 -9.18
N PRO A 51 -7.43 -1.11 -9.13
CA PRO A 51 -7.44 -2.28 -8.26
C PRO A 51 -6.28 -3.24 -8.55
N VAL A 52 -5.94 -3.45 -9.83
CA VAL A 52 -4.81 -4.31 -10.21
C VAL A 52 -3.50 -3.73 -9.72
N LEU A 53 -3.29 -2.42 -9.90
CA LEU A 53 -2.08 -1.76 -9.46
C LEU A 53 -1.94 -1.70 -7.94
N TYR A 54 -3.04 -1.59 -7.20
CA TYR A 54 -3.01 -1.62 -5.73
C TYR A 54 -2.59 -2.98 -5.21
N VAL A 55 -3.09 -4.06 -5.82
CA VAL A 55 -2.67 -5.41 -5.45
C VAL A 55 -1.22 -5.66 -5.86
N ALA A 56 -0.84 -5.25 -7.08
CA ALA A 56 0.54 -5.35 -7.52
C ALA A 56 1.49 -4.57 -6.60
N ALA A 57 1.07 -3.39 -6.13
CA ALA A 57 1.80 -2.60 -5.14
C ALA A 57 1.91 -3.34 -3.81
N CYS A 58 0.78 -3.81 -3.26
CA CYS A 58 0.69 -4.50 -1.97
C CYS A 58 1.46 -5.84 -1.93
N HIS A 59 1.76 -6.44 -3.09
CA HIS A 59 2.47 -7.71 -3.20
C HIS A 59 3.85 -7.60 -3.88
N GLY A 60 4.25 -6.41 -4.33
CA GLY A 60 5.59 -6.18 -4.87
C GLY A 60 5.80 -6.63 -6.31
N TYR A 61 4.75 -6.80 -7.11
CA TYR A 61 4.81 -7.26 -8.49
C TYR A 61 5.29 -6.15 -9.45
N LEU A 62 6.56 -5.76 -9.34
CA LEU A 62 7.19 -4.71 -10.12
C LEU A 62 7.02 -4.91 -11.64
N GLU A 63 7.08 -6.15 -12.10
CA GLU A 63 6.94 -6.52 -13.51
C GLU A 63 5.59 -6.08 -14.10
N VAL A 64 4.54 -6.01 -13.28
CA VAL A 64 3.24 -5.47 -13.70
C VAL A 64 3.38 -3.99 -14.02
N PHE A 65 4.03 -3.22 -13.14
CA PHE A 65 4.25 -1.79 -13.34
C PHE A 65 5.07 -1.51 -14.61
N GLU A 66 6.15 -2.26 -14.81
CA GLU A 66 7.03 -2.13 -15.98
C GLU A 66 6.33 -2.48 -17.29
N LYS A 67 5.54 -3.57 -17.29
CA LYS A 67 4.74 -3.97 -18.44
C LYS A 67 3.73 -2.88 -18.83
N TYR A 68 3.05 -2.28 -17.86
CA TYR A 68 2.12 -1.20 -18.13
C TYR A 68 2.79 0.05 -18.67
N TRP A 69 3.90 0.44 -18.04
CA TRP A 69 4.66 1.61 -18.43
C TRP A 69 5.22 1.50 -19.85
N SER A 70 5.71 0.32 -20.24
CA SER A 70 6.26 0.09 -21.58
C SER A 70 5.20 0.05 -22.68
N GLN A 71 3.96 -0.31 -22.36
CA GLN A 71 2.91 -0.55 -23.36
C GLN A 71 1.86 0.57 -23.44
N GLY A 72 1.70 1.38 -22.39
CA GLY A 72 0.62 2.36 -22.29
C GLY A 72 1.02 3.79 -22.69
N PRO A 73 0.05 4.64 -23.06
CA PRO A 73 0.29 6.05 -23.34
C PRO A 73 0.67 6.80 -22.05
N GLN A 74 1.90 7.31 -22.02
CA GLN A 74 2.56 7.85 -20.83
C GLN A 74 1.75 8.94 -20.10
N GLU A 75 1.11 9.83 -20.85
CA GLU A 75 0.30 10.94 -20.33
C GLU A 75 -0.95 10.49 -19.55
N LYS A 76 -1.53 9.34 -19.93
CA LYS A 76 -2.67 8.77 -19.21
C LYS A 76 -2.20 7.99 -17.99
N LEU A 77 -1.12 7.23 -18.13
CA LEU A 77 -0.55 6.45 -17.04
C LEU A 77 -0.14 7.33 -15.85
N SER A 78 0.46 8.50 -16.10
CA SER A 78 0.79 9.46 -15.03
C SER A 78 -0.41 9.91 -14.18
N LYS A 79 -1.64 9.81 -14.71
CA LYS A 79 -2.88 10.13 -13.98
C LYS A 79 -3.47 8.93 -13.24
N VAL A 80 -3.01 7.72 -13.57
CA VAL A 80 -3.44 6.45 -12.96
C VAL A 80 -2.65 6.16 -11.68
N TRP A 81 -1.36 6.48 -11.64
CA TRP A 81 -0.50 6.31 -10.47
C TRP A 81 -0.88 7.30 -9.37
N ALA A 82 -1.76 6.88 -8.47
CA ALA A 82 -2.28 7.71 -7.39
C ALA A 82 -1.45 7.54 -6.11
N LYS A 83 -1.60 8.46 -5.14
CA LYS A 83 -0.89 8.41 -3.85
C LYS A 83 -1.15 7.09 -3.10
N GLU A 84 -2.32 6.54 -3.33
CA GLU A 84 -2.81 5.27 -2.83
C GLU A 84 -1.95 4.10 -3.32
N THR A 85 -1.45 4.12 -4.57
CA THR A 85 -0.57 3.07 -5.09
C THR A 85 0.74 3.00 -4.29
N CYS A 86 1.33 4.16 -3.99
CA CYS A 86 2.48 4.23 -3.09
C CYS A 86 2.11 3.72 -1.68
N GLY A 87 0.94 4.08 -1.16
CA GLY A 87 0.47 3.62 0.15
C GLY A 87 0.40 2.09 0.25
N TRP A 88 -0.16 1.42 -0.76
CA TRP A 88 -0.22 -0.05 -0.78
C TRP A 88 1.16 -0.71 -0.87
N ALA A 89 2.08 -0.16 -1.69
CA ALA A 89 3.45 -0.66 -1.73
C ALA A 89 4.18 -0.45 -0.40
N ALA A 90 3.89 0.67 0.26
CA ALA A 90 4.44 1.01 1.56
C ALA A 90 3.91 0.10 2.67
N PHE A 91 2.61 -0.24 2.65
CA PHE A 91 2.00 -1.21 3.56
C PHE A 91 2.61 -2.61 3.42
N GLY A 92 2.80 -3.08 2.19
CA GLY A 92 3.39 -4.39 1.89
C GLY A 92 4.91 -4.49 2.08
N GLY A 93 5.61 -3.36 2.33
CA GLY A 93 7.07 -3.37 2.51
C GLY A 93 7.86 -3.42 1.20
N HIS A 94 7.21 -3.17 0.06
CA HIS A 94 7.81 -3.38 -1.26
C HIS A 94 8.61 -2.16 -1.72
N LEU A 95 9.79 -2.01 -1.13
CA LEU A 95 10.70 -0.89 -1.35
C LEU A 95 11.07 -0.69 -2.84
N GLU A 96 11.31 -1.77 -3.58
CA GLU A 96 11.66 -1.68 -5.00
C GLU A 96 10.52 -1.12 -5.85
N VAL A 97 9.27 -1.49 -5.55
CA VAL A 97 8.10 -0.90 -6.20
C VAL A 97 7.97 0.58 -5.85
N LEU A 98 8.19 0.96 -4.59
CA LEU A 98 8.17 2.36 -4.17
C LEU A 98 9.26 3.21 -4.85
N LYS A 99 10.49 2.70 -4.94
CA LYS A 99 11.60 3.35 -5.65
C LYS A 99 11.23 3.57 -7.12
N TRP A 100 10.68 2.55 -7.76
CA TRP A 100 10.25 2.64 -9.16
C TRP A 100 9.13 3.66 -9.34
N LEU A 101 8.09 3.62 -8.49
CA LEU A 101 6.98 4.58 -8.52
C LEU A 101 7.47 6.02 -8.32
N ARG A 102 8.40 6.22 -7.39
CA ARG A 102 9.01 7.53 -7.13
C ARG A 102 9.81 8.03 -8.34
N ALA A 103 10.61 7.17 -8.97
CA ALA A 103 11.37 7.51 -10.18
C ALA A 103 10.47 7.86 -11.38
N LYS A 104 9.23 7.35 -11.40
CA LYS A 104 8.20 7.69 -12.40
C LYS A 104 7.38 8.94 -12.06
N GLY A 105 7.69 9.62 -10.95
CA GLY A 105 6.99 10.83 -10.53
C GLY A 105 5.66 10.56 -9.85
N CYS A 106 5.40 9.35 -9.36
CA CYS A 106 4.20 9.06 -8.58
C CYS A 106 4.20 9.91 -7.31
N PRO A 107 3.11 10.67 -7.03
CA PRO A 107 3.03 11.45 -5.81
C PRO A 107 2.90 10.51 -4.61
N TRP A 108 3.53 10.88 -3.50
CA TRP A 108 3.25 10.31 -2.18
C TRP A 108 2.72 11.38 -1.23
N GLY A 109 2.19 10.95 -0.09
CA GLY A 109 1.71 11.85 0.94
C GLY A 109 1.72 11.16 2.31
N LYS A 110 1.14 11.83 3.31
CA LYS A 110 1.10 11.32 4.69
C LYS A 110 0.49 9.92 4.79
N GLY A 111 -0.53 9.64 3.98
CA GLY A 111 -1.12 8.29 3.88
C GLY A 111 -0.11 7.21 3.52
N THR A 112 0.92 7.52 2.72
CA THR A 112 1.98 6.56 2.39
C THR A 112 2.82 6.19 3.62
N SER A 113 3.22 7.18 4.42
CA SER A 113 3.92 6.96 5.69
C SER A 113 3.05 6.21 6.71
N ASN A 114 1.76 6.55 6.79
CA ASN A 114 0.81 5.88 7.67
C ASN A 114 0.66 4.40 7.31
N CYS A 115 0.49 4.09 6.02
CA CYS A 115 0.40 2.70 5.54
C CYS A 115 1.67 1.89 5.84
N ALA A 116 2.87 2.47 5.67
CA ALA A 116 4.10 1.78 6.06
C ALA A 116 4.16 1.49 7.56
N ALA A 117 3.66 2.42 8.38
CA ALA A 117 3.61 2.25 9.82
C ALA A 117 2.61 1.18 10.26
N GLU A 118 1.41 1.18 9.65
CA GLU A 118 0.37 0.18 9.85
C GLU A 118 0.83 -1.23 9.48
N GLY A 119 1.62 -1.36 8.40
CA GLY A 119 2.20 -2.63 7.96
C GLY A 119 3.51 -3.03 8.64
N GLY A 120 4.03 -2.20 9.55
CA GLY A 120 5.26 -2.51 10.30
C GLY A 120 6.55 -2.37 9.50
N GLN A 121 6.53 -1.62 8.40
CA GLN A 121 7.59 -1.58 7.40
C GLN A 121 8.65 -0.52 7.73
N LEU A 122 9.48 -0.81 8.74
CA LEU A 122 10.51 0.11 9.22
C LEU A 122 11.51 0.54 8.14
N GLU A 123 12.00 -0.41 7.34
CA GLU A 123 12.98 -0.14 6.26
C GLU A 123 12.41 0.82 5.21
N VAL A 124 11.12 0.67 4.88
CA VAL A 124 10.41 1.56 3.95
C VAL A 124 10.27 2.95 4.55
N LEU A 125 9.91 3.07 5.84
CA LEU A 125 9.83 4.37 6.52
C LEU A 125 11.17 5.09 6.57
N GLN A 126 12.25 4.36 6.89
CA GLN A 126 13.62 4.91 6.89
C GLN A 126 14.00 5.41 5.50
N TRP A 127 13.74 4.62 4.47
CA TRP A 127 13.99 5.03 3.10
C TRP A 127 13.17 6.25 2.70
N MET A 128 11.86 6.30 3.00
CA MET A 128 11.01 7.45 2.68
C MET A 128 11.45 8.72 3.40
N ARG A 129 12.00 8.60 4.61
CA ARG A 129 12.50 9.71 5.41
C ARG A 129 13.81 10.28 4.87
N SER A 130 14.63 9.47 4.19
CA SER A 130 15.91 9.89 3.59
C SER A 130 15.78 10.56 2.21
N GLN A 131 14.56 10.66 1.67
CA GLN A 131 14.31 11.26 0.35
C GLN A 131 14.32 12.80 0.41
N ASP A 132 14.52 13.43 -0.75
CA ASP A 132 14.42 14.88 -0.92
C ASP A 132 13.38 15.26 -2.01
N PRO A 133 12.27 15.92 -1.68
CA PRO A 133 11.79 16.16 -0.32
C PRO A 133 11.35 14.84 0.36
N PRO A 134 11.42 14.75 1.70
CA PRO A 134 11.02 13.57 2.44
C PRO A 134 9.52 13.33 2.30
N CYS A 135 9.09 12.06 2.43
CA CYS A 135 7.66 11.78 2.50
C CYS A 135 7.07 12.48 3.74
N PRO A 136 5.99 13.26 3.59
CA PRO A 136 5.39 13.90 4.75
C PRO A 136 4.81 12.84 5.69
N TRP A 137 4.84 13.14 6.98
CA TRP A 137 4.20 12.34 8.03
C TRP A 137 3.50 13.23 9.04
N ASP A 138 2.68 12.62 9.90
CA ASP A 138 2.10 13.27 11.08
C ASP A 138 1.89 12.24 12.19
N SER A 139 1.18 12.64 13.25
CA SER A 139 0.96 11.82 14.43
C SER A 139 0.25 10.50 14.16
N ASN A 140 -0.34 10.33 12.98
CA ASN A 140 -0.94 9.06 12.59
C ASN A 140 0.11 7.97 12.37
N VAL A 141 1.36 8.29 12.02
CA VAL A 141 2.42 7.26 11.92
C VAL A 141 2.58 6.49 13.24
N CYS A 142 2.62 7.21 14.37
CA CYS A 142 2.67 6.58 15.69
C CYS A 142 1.37 5.82 16.01
N TYR A 143 0.22 6.38 15.64
CA TYR A 143 -1.09 5.75 15.86
C TYR A 143 -1.19 4.42 15.10
N GLU A 144 -0.87 4.40 13.81
CA GLU A 144 -0.96 3.21 12.96
C GLU A 144 0.07 2.15 13.35
N ALA A 145 1.29 2.56 13.72
CA ALA A 145 2.29 1.63 14.25
C ALA A 145 1.79 0.93 15.53
N ALA A 146 1.15 1.68 16.43
CA ALA A 146 0.56 1.10 17.64
C ALA A 146 -0.68 0.26 17.35
N PHE A 147 -1.51 0.71 16.40
CA PHE A 147 -2.67 -0.04 15.92
C PHE A 147 -2.26 -1.40 15.33
N GLY A 148 -1.18 -1.48 14.56
CA GLY A 148 -0.63 -2.74 14.02
C GLY A 148 0.27 -3.51 14.98
N GLY A 149 0.55 -2.97 16.18
CA GLY A 149 1.39 -3.63 17.18
C GLY A 149 2.91 -3.58 16.90
N HIS A 150 3.34 -2.66 16.04
CA HIS A 150 4.71 -2.55 15.54
C HIS A 150 5.59 -1.67 16.45
N LEU A 151 6.01 -2.23 17.59
CA LEU A 151 6.81 -1.52 18.60
C LEU A 151 8.11 -0.92 18.05
N GLU A 152 8.83 -1.64 17.19
CA GLU A 152 10.10 -1.15 16.61
C GLU A 152 9.88 0.07 15.70
N VAL A 153 8.79 0.08 14.92
CA VAL A 153 8.40 1.24 14.12
C VAL A 153 8.03 2.42 15.03
N LEU A 154 7.29 2.17 16.11
CA LEU A 154 6.90 3.23 17.05
C LEU A 154 8.13 3.85 17.74
N ARG A 155 9.06 3.02 18.22
CA ARG A 155 10.32 3.47 18.84
C ARG A 155 11.15 4.30 17.88
N TRP A 156 11.28 3.84 16.63
CA TRP A 156 11.99 4.59 15.62
C TRP A 156 11.29 5.90 15.25
N ALA A 157 9.97 5.91 15.07
CA ALA A 157 9.23 7.14 14.78
C ALA A 157 9.39 8.17 15.92
N ARG A 158 9.41 7.72 17.18
CA ARG A 158 9.70 8.56 18.35
C ARG A 158 11.10 9.13 18.36
N SER A 159 12.11 8.36 17.96
CA SER A 159 13.50 8.84 17.90
C SER A 159 13.76 9.85 16.78
N GLN A 160 12.82 9.97 15.85
CA GLN A 160 12.88 10.90 14.72
C GLN A 160 11.93 12.11 14.90
N ASP A 161 11.51 12.38 16.14
CA ASP A 161 10.62 13.49 16.51
C ASP A 161 9.25 13.47 15.78
N CYS A 162 8.74 12.27 15.43
CA CYS A 162 7.39 12.16 14.88
C CYS A 162 6.38 12.67 15.93
N PRO A 163 5.39 13.50 15.52
CA PRO A 163 4.34 13.96 16.42
C PRO A 163 3.64 12.79 17.12
N TRP A 164 3.26 13.00 18.38
CA TRP A 164 2.55 12.00 19.17
C TRP A 164 1.06 12.28 19.20
N ASN A 165 0.25 11.23 19.20
CA ASN A 165 -1.21 11.31 19.38
C ASN A 165 -1.57 10.67 20.73
N GLU A 166 -2.38 11.34 21.54
CA GLU A 166 -2.86 10.81 22.83
C GLU A 166 -3.70 9.54 22.67
N GLY A 167 -4.22 9.27 21.47
CA GLY A 167 -4.93 8.04 21.12
C GLY A 167 -4.02 6.84 20.82
N VAL A 168 -2.70 7.01 20.76
CA VAL A 168 -1.75 5.90 20.49
C VAL A 168 -1.92 4.74 21.49
N PRO A 169 -2.03 4.98 22.81
CA PRO A 169 -2.27 3.90 23.75
C PRO A 169 -3.60 3.18 23.55
N CYS A 170 -4.66 3.94 23.25
CA CYS A 170 -5.98 3.40 22.97
C CYS A 170 -6.00 2.52 21.72
N ALA A 171 -5.25 2.90 20.68
CA ALA A 171 -5.11 2.12 19.44
C ALA A 171 -4.46 0.76 19.71
N ALA A 172 -3.33 0.75 20.42
CA ALA A 172 -2.66 -0.49 20.82
C ALA A 172 -3.55 -1.36 21.72
N ALA A 173 -4.23 -0.78 22.71
CA ALA A 173 -5.13 -1.52 23.60
C ALA A 173 -6.32 -2.12 22.85
N SER A 174 -6.90 -1.37 21.91
CA SER A 174 -8.09 -1.80 21.15
C SER A 174 -7.81 -2.98 20.22
N ASN A 175 -6.56 -3.14 19.74
CA ASN A 175 -6.12 -4.30 18.96
C ASN A 175 -5.37 -5.36 19.79
N GLY A 176 -5.30 -5.20 21.12
CA GLY A 176 -4.67 -6.18 22.01
C GLY A 176 -3.14 -6.16 22.00
N HIS A 177 -2.51 -5.14 21.42
CA HIS A 177 -1.05 -4.98 21.35
C HIS A 177 -0.49 -4.30 22.60
N LEU A 178 -0.75 -4.89 23.77
CA LEU A 178 -0.33 -4.32 25.06
C LEU A 178 1.19 -4.22 25.23
N GLU A 179 1.97 -5.00 24.47
CA GLU A 179 3.44 -4.90 24.44
C GLU A 179 3.93 -3.53 23.95
N VAL A 180 3.13 -2.82 23.15
CA VAL A 180 3.46 -1.47 22.69
C VAL A 180 3.33 -0.42 23.80
N LEU A 181 2.62 -0.75 24.89
CA LEU A 181 2.36 0.13 26.03
C LEU A 181 3.36 -0.04 27.20
N ARG A 182 4.27 -1.00 27.09
CA ARG A 182 5.28 -1.30 28.11
C ARG A 182 6.56 -0.50 27.88
#